data_AF-A0A1Y3NRA6-F1
#
_entry.id   AF-A0A1Y3NRA6-F1
#
_cell.length_a   1.000
_cell.length_b   1.000
_cell.length_c   1.000
_cell.angle_alpha   90.00
_cell.angle_beta   90.00
_cell.angle_gamma   90.00
#
_symmetry.space_group_name_H-M   'P 1'
#
loop_
_entity.id
_entity.type
_entity.pdbx_description
1 polymer ?
#
loop_
_entity_poly.entity_id
_entity_poly.type
_entity_poly.pdbx_seq_one_letter_code
_entity_poly.pdbx_strand_id
1 'polypeptide(L)'
;MKNIFIRLYYIIIFIIIHNLRKCLSHNVNVEKNNENEKHFILETLNKFNETNIYSLNYDYNTNTFKEYYEIITNIKESIICHENDYGKVDGEVKTLKIWNPSNGNTYYSTSLYINLFPIWYRIEKEKGERFCLSFESVGWYNNAYSPICKEDYPCPDIIIVGTSQITARYYNNETISFNGFFRNYLKKKGKPLENYINNNWLAVPFVTDIRVFKFNITTFNYCREKGYDLHYPPWTWEKVFEYAEMITECTNIPGFKILENAGEDFKFFSTICQSLNIPLFMEESNIKKCGLRKKEYIKKLEILKKLVENHHIESWFVEKEINDWKSKPYPQSVEVQPAFSYNNEITKKLPLLNGMKYDNLHSVDFNSENLAYSVYNI
;
A
#
# COMPACT_ATOMS: atom_id res chain seq x y z
N MET A 1 15.27 -30.02 -16.46
CA MET A 1 14.18 -29.17 -17.02
C MET A 1 13.71 -28.03 -16.09
N LYS A 2 13.48 -28.25 -14.78
CA LYS A 2 13.04 -27.18 -13.84
C LYS A 2 13.94 -25.93 -13.79
N ASN A 3 15.27 -26.07 -13.79
CA ASN A 3 16.20 -24.92 -13.77
C ASN A 3 16.18 -24.07 -15.04
N ILE A 4 15.72 -24.62 -16.17
CA ILE A 4 15.63 -23.88 -17.44
C ILE A 4 14.42 -22.93 -17.41
N PHE A 5 13.29 -23.38 -16.87
CA PHE A 5 12.08 -22.55 -16.75
C PHE A 5 12.25 -21.38 -15.78
N ILE A 6 12.93 -21.59 -14.65
CA ILE A 6 13.21 -20.52 -13.68
C ILE A 6 14.13 -19.46 -14.31
N ARG A 7 15.19 -19.87 -15.01
CA ARG A 7 16.08 -18.93 -15.71
C ARG A 7 15.36 -18.19 -16.84
N LEU A 8 14.51 -18.86 -17.61
CA LEU A 8 13.67 -18.22 -18.63
C LEU A 8 12.69 -17.21 -18.03
N TYR A 9 12.07 -17.52 -16.89
CA TYR A 9 11.16 -16.61 -16.19
C TYR A 9 11.87 -15.33 -15.73
N TYR A 10 13.05 -15.44 -15.11
CA TYR A 10 13.84 -14.26 -14.71
C TYR A 10 14.36 -13.46 -15.92
N ILE A 11 14.73 -14.12 -17.01
CA ILE A 11 15.12 -13.45 -18.26
C ILE A 11 13.93 -12.70 -18.84
N ILE A 12 12.74 -13.30 -18.86
CA ILE A 12 11.51 -12.65 -19.35
C ILE A 12 11.13 -11.46 -18.47
N ILE A 13 11.16 -11.59 -17.14
CA ILE A 13 10.92 -10.47 -16.22
C ILE A 13 11.95 -9.36 -16.42
N PHE A 14 13.23 -9.71 -16.55
CA PHE A 14 14.28 -8.73 -16.79
C PHE A 14 14.08 -8.00 -18.13
N ILE A 15 13.71 -8.72 -19.19
CA ILE A 15 13.37 -8.15 -20.49
C ILE A 15 12.15 -7.23 -20.38
N ILE A 16 11.11 -7.63 -19.64
CA ILE A 16 9.91 -6.81 -19.42
C ILE A 16 10.25 -5.55 -18.63
N ILE A 17 11.00 -5.64 -17.53
CA ILE A 17 11.44 -4.48 -16.74
C ILE A 17 12.33 -3.56 -17.57
N HIS A 18 13.25 -4.13 -18.34
CA HIS A 18 14.15 -3.37 -19.23
C HIS A 18 13.37 -2.68 -20.36
N ASN A 19 12.38 -3.35 -20.96
CA ASN A 19 11.55 -2.79 -22.01
C ASN A 19 10.53 -1.78 -21.46
N LEU A 20 10.01 -1.96 -20.24
CA LEU A 20 9.19 -0.95 -19.56
C LEU A 20 10.01 0.32 -19.27
N ARG A 21 11.28 0.16 -18.87
CA ARG A 21 12.22 1.29 -18.76
C ARG A 21 12.45 1.99 -20.11
N LYS A 22 12.56 1.23 -21.21
CA LYS A 22 12.67 1.80 -22.57
C LYS A 22 11.39 2.49 -23.03
N CYS A 23 10.21 1.94 -22.76
CA CYS A 23 8.92 2.55 -23.16
C CYS A 23 8.64 3.87 -22.43
N LEU A 24 9.15 4.05 -21.21
CA LEU A 24 9.08 5.32 -20.50
C LEU A 24 10.15 6.33 -20.98
N SER A 25 11.31 5.86 -21.46
CA SER A 25 12.37 6.74 -21.97
C SER A 25 12.20 7.13 -23.46
N HIS A 26 11.37 6.44 -24.24
CA HIS A 26 11.28 6.66 -25.70
C HIS A 26 10.45 7.87 -26.15
N ASN A 27 9.74 8.56 -25.26
CA ASN A 27 8.94 9.75 -25.62
C ASN A 27 9.46 11.06 -25.03
N VAL A 28 10.58 11.03 -24.32
CA VAL A 28 11.33 12.25 -24.03
C VAL A 28 12.57 12.16 -24.90
N ASN A 29 12.60 12.89 -26.01
CA ASN A 29 13.83 13.15 -26.73
C ASN A 29 14.79 13.79 -25.73
N VAL A 30 15.65 12.96 -25.13
CA VAL A 30 16.76 13.40 -24.28
C VAL A 30 17.82 13.97 -25.22
N GLU A 31 17.48 15.07 -25.88
CA GLU A 31 18.42 15.91 -26.61
C GLU A 31 19.45 16.41 -25.59
N LYS A 32 20.73 16.12 -25.84
CA LYS A 32 21.93 16.59 -25.13
C LYS A 32 21.65 17.25 -23.78
N ASN A 33 21.45 16.42 -22.74
CA ASN A 33 21.31 16.92 -21.38
C ASN A 33 22.51 17.81 -21.03
N ASN A 34 22.23 19.08 -20.76
CA ASN A 34 23.20 20.04 -20.25
C ASN A 34 23.71 19.52 -18.90
N GLU A 35 25.04 19.38 -18.72
CA GLU A 35 25.62 18.86 -17.48
C GLU A 35 25.17 19.65 -16.25
N ASN A 36 24.90 20.95 -16.45
CA ASN A 36 24.40 21.86 -15.42
C ASN A 36 22.99 21.53 -14.89
N GLU A 37 22.25 20.60 -15.51
CA GLU A 37 20.89 20.21 -15.09
C GLU A 37 20.83 18.89 -14.30
N LYS A 38 22.00 18.39 -13.87
CA LYS A 38 22.11 17.15 -13.11
C LYS A 38 22.33 17.39 -11.61
N HIS A 39 22.61 18.62 -11.21
CA HIS A 39 23.00 18.94 -9.83
C HIS A 39 21.82 19.45 -9.01
N PHE A 40 21.55 18.75 -7.91
CA PHE A 40 20.45 19.03 -7.01
C PHE A 40 20.97 19.11 -5.57
N ILE A 41 20.30 19.91 -4.75
CA ILE A 41 20.56 20.00 -3.32
C ILE A 41 19.39 19.36 -2.58
N LEU A 42 19.70 18.47 -1.65
CA LEU A 42 18.75 17.89 -0.70
C LEU A 42 19.12 18.37 0.70
N GLU A 43 18.28 19.23 1.27
CA GLU A 43 18.33 19.59 2.68
C GLU A 43 17.42 18.63 3.46
N THR A 44 17.88 18.13 4.60
CA THR A 44 17.08 17.26 5.48
C THR A 44 17.11 17.78 6.91
N LEU A 45 15.97 17.73 7.58
CA LEU A 45 15.84 17.95 9.01
C LEU A 45 15.53 16.60 9.67
N ASN A 46 16.39 16.17 10.59
CA ASN A 46 16.19 14.92 11.30
C ASN A 46 15.26 15.08 12.53
N LYS A 47 14.97 13.98 13.22
CA LYS A 47 14.13 13.99 14.43
C LYS A 47 14.69 14.78 15.61
N PHE A 48 15.99 15.09 15.60
CA PHE A 48 16.68 15.90 16.60
C PHE A 48 16.77 17.38 16.19
N ASN A 49 16.08 17.77 15.11
CA ASN A 49 16.14 19.09 14.50
C ASN A 49 17.55 19.47 14.00
N GLU A 50 18.37 18.48 13.64
CA GLU A 50 19.66 18.73 12.99
C GLU A 50 19.45 18.78 11.47
N THR A 51 20.01 19.82 10.86
CA THR A 51 19.96 20.04 9.41
C THR A 51 21.21 19.46 8.75
N ASN A 52 21.02 18.66 7.70
CA ASN A 52 22.09 18.17 6.83
C ASN A 52 21.80 18.58 5.39
N ILE A 53 22.84 18.94 4.65
CA ILE A 53 22.75 19.36 3.25
C ILE A 53 23.58 18.38 2.41
N TYR A 54 22.96 17.84 1.37
CA TYR A 54 23.57 16.87 0.46
C TYR A 54 23.56 17.41 -0.97
N SER A 55 24.69 17.28 -1.67
CA SER A 55 24.76 17.48 -3.11
C SER A 55 24.45 16.15 -3.80
N LEU A 56 23.46 16.15 -4.68
CA LEU A 56 22.99 14.98 -5.40
C LEU A 56 23.23 15.15 -6.91
N ASN A 57 23.66 14.07 -7.57
CA ASN A 57 23.88 14.06 -9.01
C ASN A 57 22.90 13.09 -9.70
N TYR A 58 21.99 13.64 -10.52
CA TYR A 58 20.95 12.84 -11.17
C TYR A 58 21.47 12.13 -12.42
N ASP A 59 21.41 10.80 -12.42
CA ASP A 59 21.73 9.99 -13.59
C ASP A 59 20.47 9.79 -14.45
N TYR A 60 20.33 10.56 -15.53
CA TYR A 60 19.22 10.45 -16.48
C TYR A 60 19.18 9.12 -17.25
N ASN A 61 20.24 8.31 -17.23
CA ASN A 61 20.20 6.98 -17.84
C ASN A 61 19.49 5.97 -16.93
N THR A 62 19.68 6.11 -15.62
CA THR A 62 19.06 5.22 -14.63
C THR A 62 17.80 5.82 -14.00
N ASN A 63 17.57 7.13 -14.17
CA ASN A 63 16.55 7.95 -13.52
C ASN A 63 16.63 7.89 -11.99
N THR A 64 17.85 7.99 -11.43
CA THR A 64 18.09 7.87 -9.99
C THR A 64 19.22 8.75 -9.50
N PHE A 65 19.19 9.10 -8.21
CA PHE A 65 20.34 9.55 -7.43
C PHE A 65 21.04 8.36 -6.78
N LYS A 66 22.36 8.22 -6.96
CA LYS A 66 23.12 7.10 -6.35
C LYS A 66 23.43 7.36 -4.89
N GLU A 67 23.68 8.63 -4.56
CA GLU A 67 24.02 9.15 -3.23
C GLU A 67 22.87 8.99 -2.24
N TYR A 68 21.63 8.95 -2.75
CA TYR A 68 20.43 8.95 -1.91
C TYR A 68 20.33 7.73 -0.98
N TYR A 69 20.85 6.56 -1.39
CA TYR A 69 20.72 5.33 -0.60
C TYR A 69 21.42 5.40 0.76
N GLU A 70 22.38 6.30 0.93
CA GLU A 70 23.11 6.50 2.18
C GLU A 70 22.37 7.45 3.16
N ILE A 71 21.33 8.15 2.69
CA ILE A 71 20.71 9.29 3.37
C ILE A 71 19.35 8.92 4.04
N ILE A 72 18.90 7.67 3.98
CA ILE A 72 17.48 7.30 4.14
C ILE A 72 16.92 7.16 5.58
N THR A 73 17.64 7.54 6.63
CA THR A 73 17.22 7.26 8.01
C THR A 73 17.01 8.51 8.86
N ASN A 74 16.02 8.44 9.76
CA ASN A 74 15.71 9.48 10.77
C ASN A 74 15.33 10.86 10.23
N ILE A 75 14.89 10.95 8.97
CA ILE A 75 14.45 12.21 8.36
C ILE A 75 12.99 12.52 8.74
N LYS A 76 12.79 13.69 9.33
CA LYS A 76 11.47 14.26 9.62
C LYS A 76 10.96 15.06 8.42
N GLU A 77 11.81 15.94 7.88
CA GLU A 77 11.50 16.80 6.73
C GLU A 77 12.66 16.78 5.75
N SER A 78 12.39 16.92 4.45
CA SER A 78 13.43 17.23 3.47
C SER A 78 12.95 18.20 2.42
N ILE A 79 13.88 18.94 1.81
CA ILE A 79 13.63 19.85 0.71
C ILE A 79 14.63 19.52 -0.39
N ILE A 80 14.13 19.22 -1.59
CA ILE A 80 14.95 19.05 -2.78
C ILE A 80 14.74 20.21 -3.74
N CYS A 81 15.86 20.79 -4.18
CA CYS A 81 15.92 21.90 -5.13
C CYS A 81 16.95 21.58 -6.21
N HIS A 82 16.79 22.17 -7.39
CA HIS A 82 17.92 22.32 -8.30
C HIS A 82 18.98 23.22 -7.66
N GLU A 83 20.27 22.95 -7.85
CA GLU A 83 21.37 23.69 -7.19
C GLU A 83 21.27 25.21 -7.40
N ASN A 84 21.05 25.64 -8.65
CA ASN A 84 20.84 27.05 -8.99
C ASN A 84 19.61 27.73 -8.35
N ASP A 85 18.70 26.97 -7.76
CA ASP A 85 17.47 27.47 -7.15
C ASP A 85 17.46 27.33 -5.63
N TYR A 86 18.45 26.63 -5.07
CA TYR A 86 18.61 26.46 -3.63
C TYR A 86 19.01 27.80 -2.97
N GLY A 87 18.42 28.09 -1.80
CA GLY A 87 18.72 29.30 -1.01
C GLY A 87 18.13 30.61 -1.56
N LYS A 88 17.33 30.56 -2.63
CA LYS A 88 16.58 31.72 -3.11
C LYS A 88 15.42 32.04 -2.17
N VAL A 89 15.08 33.33 -2.06
CA VAL A 89 14.03 33.82 -1.15
C VAL A 89 12.64 33.35 -1.62
N ASP A 90 11.76 33.07 -0.66
CA ASP A 90 10.35 32.76 -0.91
C ASP A 90 9.72 33.83 -1.82
N GLY A 91 9.23 33.39 -2.99
CA GLY A 91 8.68 34.24 -4.05
C GLY A 91 9.45 34.18 -5.37
N GLU A 92 10.76 33.84 -5.34
CA GLU A 92 11.54 33.61 -6.57
C GLU A 92 11.44 32.15 -7.06
N VAL A 93 11.28 31.22 -6.12
CA VAL A 93 11.14 29.79 -6.36
C VAL A 93 10.01 29.30 -5.47
N LYS A 94 9.02 28.62 -6.06
CA LYS A 94 7.90 28.06 -5.29
C LYS A 94 8.36 26.78 -4.58
N THR A 95 8.03 26.60 -3.31
CA THR A 95 8.20 25.30 -2.65
C THR A 95 6.85 24.61 -2.55
N LEU A 96 6.71 23.43 -3.15
CA LEU A 96 5.51 22.61 -2.99
C LEU A 96 5.70 21.66 -1.82
N LYS A 97 4.75 21.67 -0.89
CA LYS A 97 4.79 20.85 0.33
C LYS A 97 3.98 19.56 0.14
N ILE A 98 4.65 18.43 0.32
CA ILE A 98 4.10 17.09 0.19
C ILE A 98 4.08 16.43 1.57
N TRP A 99 2.88 16.05 2.01
CA TRP A 99 2.72 15.19 3.18
C TRP A 99 2.84 13.72 2.80
N ASN A 100 3.94 13.12 3.27
CA ASN A 100 4.28 11.72 2.99
C ASN A 100 3.85 10.82 4.16
N PRO A 101 3.17 9.69 3.89
CA PRO A 101 2.79 8.72 4.92
C PRO A 101 3.98 7.94 5.52
N SER A 102 5.22 8.19 5.08
CA SER A 102 6.43 7.68 5.75
C SER A 102 6.45 8.09 7.22
N ASN A 103 6.90 7.17 8.08
CA ASN A 103 7.39 7.56 9.40
C ASN A 103 8.87 7.94 9.27
N GLY A 104 9.40 8.74 10.20
CA GLY A 104 10.79 9.20 10.12
C GLY A 104 11.84 8.07 10.18
N ASN A 105 11.48 6.83 10.51
CA ASN A 105 12.39 5.68 10.42
C ASN A 105 12.37 5.01 9.03
N THR A 106 11.30 5.21 8.25
CA THR A 106 11.07 4.56 6.96
C THR A 106 10.91 5.61 5.86
N TYR A 107 11.95 6.42 5.64
CA TYR A 107 11.96 7.48 4.62
C TYR A 107 12.11 6.96 3.18
N TYR A 108 12.21 5.63 3.01
CA TYR A 108 12.39 4.99 1.71
C TYR A 108 11.25 5.28 0.73
N SER A 109 10.00 5.42 1.17
CA SER A 109 8.88 5.76 0.28
C SER A 109 9.05 7.15 -0.35
N THR A 110 9.79 8.07 0.28
CA THR A 110 10.08 9.39 -0.27
C THR A 110 11.02 9.33 -1.48
N SER A 111 11.84 8.29 -1.57
CA SER A 111 12.83 8.10 -2.63
C SER A 111 12.21 8.12 -4.03
N LEU A 112 10.98 7.64 -4.16
CA LEU A 112 10.25 7.64 -5.41
C LEU A 112 10.02 9.07 -5.90
N TYR A 113 9.56 9.96 -5.03
CA TYR A 113 9.30 11.35 -5.38
C TYR A 113 10.60 12.13 -5.62
N ILE A 114 11.62 11.87 -4.81
CA ILE A 114 12.93 12.50 -4.98
C ILE A 114 13.52 12.13 -6.36
N ASN A 115 13.47 10.86 -6.76
CA ASN A 115 13.95 10.45 -8.08
C ASN A 115 13.07 10.92 -9.25
N LEU A 116 11.80 11.24 -9.01
CA LEU A 116 10.90 11.84 -10.01
C LEU A 116 11.07 13.36 -10.13
N PHE A 117 11.57 14.03 -9.10
CA PHE A 117 11.67 15.48 -9.04
C PHE A 117 12.47 16.09 -10.20
N PRO A 118 13.66 15.61 -10.59
CA PRO A 118 14.42 16.17 -11.71
C PRO A 118 13.64 16.20 -13.03
N ILE A 119 12.86 15.15 -13.30
CA ILE A 119 12.03 15.06 -14.50
C ILE A 119 10.92 16.11 -14.45
N TRP A 120 10.25 16.23 -13.30
CA TRP A 120 9.17 17.21 -13.12
C TRP A 120 9.70 18.65 -13.17
N TYR A 121 10.79 18.92 -12.46
CA TYR A 121 11.49 20.20 -12.47
C TYR A 121 11.82 20.64 -13.90
N ARG A 122 12.40 19.77 -14.72
CA ARG A 122 12.72 20.09 -16.13
C ARG A 122 11.48 20.47 -16.93
N ILE A 123 10.39 19.70 -16.80
CA ILE A 123 9.13 19.96 -17.52
C ILE A 123 8.52 21.32 -17.15
N GLU A 124 8.59 21.72 -15.88
CA GLU A 124 8.08 23.04 -15.46
C GLU A 124 9.05 24.16 -15.85
N LYS A 125 10.36 23.91 -15.77
CA LYS A 125 11.39 24.88 -16.19
C LYS A 125 11.27 25.25 -17.66
N GLU A 126 10.92 24.31 -18.54
CA GLU A 126 10.62 24.58 -19.96
C GLU A 126 9.43 25.54 -20.16
N LYS A 127 8.55 25.66 -19.15
CA LYS A 127 7.43 26.62 -19.15
C LYS A 127 7.79 27.94 -18.44
N GLY A 128 9.05 28.10 -18.00
CA GLY A 128 9.52 29.25 -17.23
C GLY A 128 9.25 29.15 -15.73
N GLU A 129 8.73 28.02 -15.24
CA GLU A 129 8.38 27.82 -13.85
C GLU A 129 9.50 27.07 -13.11
N ARG A 130 9.86 27.54 -11.91
CA ARG A 130 10.89 26.90 -11.07
C ARG A 130 10.33 26.62 -9.68
N PHE A 131 10.64 25.45 -9.15
CA PHE A 131 10.15 25.05 -7.86
C PHE A 131 11.08 24.07 -7.14
N CYS A 132 10.94 24.01 -5.82
CA CYS A 132 11.48 22.98 -4.95
C CYS A 132 10.34 22.08 -4.44
N LEU A 133 10.69 20.87 -4.00
CA LEU A 133 9.76 19.98 -3.31
C LEU A 133 10.17 19.82 -1.86
N SER A 134 9.26 20.12 -0.93
CA SER A 134 9.36 19.81 0.48
C SER A 134 8.55 18.56 0.81
N PHE A 135 9.13 17.65 1.59
CA PHE A 135 8.51 16.41 2.03
C PHE A 135 8.48 16.35 3.55
N GLU A 136 7.30 16.21 4.13
CA GLU A 136 7.11 16.04 5.58
C GLU A 136 6.66 14.60 5.89
N SER A 137 7.43 13.88 6.71
CA SER A 137 7.08 12.54 7.20
C SER A 137 6.07 12.63 8.34
N VAL A 138 4.79 12.62 7.99
CA VAL A 138 3.70 12.75 8.98
C VAL A 138 3.16 11.40 9.46
N GLY A 139 3.43 10.31 8.73
CA GLY A 139 2.88 8.98 9.01
C GLY A 139 1.42 8.83 8.59
N TRP A 140 0.98 7.58 8.35
CA TRP A 140 -0.37 7.28 7.85
C TRP A 140 -1.53 7.88 8.66
N TYR A 141 -1.44 7.89 9.99
CA TYR A 141 -2.52 8.38 10.84
C TYR A 141 -2.70 9.90 10.70
N ASN A 142 -1.63 10.68 10.86
CA ASN A 142 -1.72 12.13 10.77
C ASN A 142 -2.06 12.57 9.34
N ASN A 143 -1.51 11.87 8.34
CA ASN A 143 -1.86 12.13 6.95
C ASN A 143 -3.36 12.02 6.67
N ALA A 144 -4.03 11.07 7.34
CA ALA A 144 -5.43 10.78 7.17
C ALA A 144 -6.36 11.69 8.01
N TYR A 145 -5.96 12.01 9.24
CA TYR A 145 -6.89 12.55 10.24
C TYR A 145 -6.44 13.85 10.90
N SER A 146 -5.16 14.23 10.83
CA SER A 146 -4.73 15.50 11.40
C SER A 146 -5.41 16.66 10.69
N PRO A 147 -5.89 17.69 11.41
CA PRO A 147 -6.44 18.87 10.77
C PRO A 147 -5.38 19.53 9.88
N ILE A 148 -5.83 20.05 8.74
CA ILE A 148 -4.97 20.76 7.77
C ILE A 148 -5.66 22.05 7.34
N CYS A 149 -4.86 23.02 6.91
CA CYS A 149 -5.34 24.30 6.37
C CYS A 149 -6.31 25.02 7.33
N LYS A 150 -6.01 24.97 8.63
CA LYS A 150 -6.70 25.71 9.71
C LYS A 150 -5.69 26.61 10.42
N GLU A 151 -6.18 27.57 11.21
CA GLU A 151 -5.32 28.40 12.06
C GLU A 151 -4.43 27.50 12.94
N ASP A 152 -3.13 27.74 12.94
CA ASP A 152 -2.08 26.92 13.58
C ASP A 152 -1.85 25.51 13.01
N TYR A 153 -2.54 25.11 11.94
CA TYR A 153 -2.33 23.81 11.29
C TYR A 153 -1.64 23.95 9.93
N PRO A 154 -0.74 23.01 9.58
CA PRO A 154 -0.08 22.98 8.29
C PRO A 154 -1.08 22.83 7.14
N CYS A 155 -0.75 23.44 5.99
CA CYS A 155 -1.53 23.31 4.77
C CYS A 155 -0.64 22.78 3.65
N PRO A 156 -0.54 21.44 3.48
CA PRO A 156 0.26 20.86 2.40
C PRO A 156 -0.40 21.07 1.02
N ASP A 157 0.40 21.22 -0.02
CA ASP A 157 -0.08 21.28 -1.40
C ASP A 157 -0.55 19.91 -1.92
N ILE A 158 0.12 18.83 -1.47
CA ILE A 158 -0.16 17.46 -1.90
C ILE A 158 -0.16 16.52 -0.69
N ILE A 159 -1.15 15.63 -0.65
CA ILE A 159 -1.30 14.62 0.39
C ILE A 159 -1.52 13.24 -0.25
N ILE A 160 -0.83 12.23 0.24
CA ILE A 160 -0.99 10.84 -0.21
C ILE A 160 -1.87 10.07 0.79
N VAL A 161 -3.16 10.01 0.52
CA VAL A 161 -4.13 9.34 1.40
C VAL A 161 -4.60 8.00 0.83
N GLY A 162 -5.03 7.10 1.71
CA GLY A 162 -5.77 5.90 1.32
C GLY A 162 -7.15 6.26 0.75
N THR A 163 -7.68 5.41 -0.13
CA THR A 163 -8.97 5.66 -0.80
C THR A 163 -10.14 5.85 0.18
N SER A 164 -10.13 5.14 1.31
CA SER A 164 -11.13 5.28 2.38
C SER A 164 -11.08 6.64 3.10
N GLN A 165 -9.96 7.37 3.01
CA GLN A 165 -9.72 8.62 3.71
C GLN A 165 -10.09 9.85 2.87
N ILE A 166 -10.09 9.71 1.53
CA ILE A 166 -10.44 10.78 0.58
C ILE A 166 -11.81 11.37 0.89
N THR A 167 -12.79 10.50 1.19
CA THR A 167 -14.17 10.93 1.46
C THR A 167 -14.27 11.85 2.68
N ALA A 168 -13.56 11.52 3.76
CA ALA A 168 -13.56 12.34 4.97
C ALA A 168 -12.95 13.72 4.71
N ARG A 169 -11.77 13.76 4.04
CA ARG A 169 -11.11 15.01 3.64
C ARG A 169 -11.99 15.88 2.75
N TYR A 170 -12.70 15.26 1.80
CA TYR A 170 -13.62 15.96 0.90
C TYR A 170 -14.77 16.64 1.65
N TYR A 171 -15.44 15.92 2.55
CA TYR A 171 -16.55 16.50 3.32
C TYR A 171 -16.11 17.57 4.33
N ASN A 172 -14.82 17.61 4.68
CA ASN A 172 -14.23 18.67 5.49
C ASN A 172 -13.77 19.90 4.67
N ASN A 173 -14.01 19.92 3.35
CA ASN A 173 -13.51 20.94 2.43
C ASN A 173 -11.97 21.03 2.38
N GLU A 174 -11.28 19.91 2.60
CA GLU A 174 -9.81 19.85 2.64
C GLU A 174 -9.21 19.37 1.30
N THR A 175 -10.02 19.27 0.24
CA THR A 175 -9.60 18.81 -1.10
C THR A 175 -10.17 19.69 -2.19
N ILE A 176 -9.46 19.80 -3.32
CA ILE A 176 -9.97 20.44 -4.54
C ILE A 176 -10.52 19.41 -5.53
N SER A 177 -11.47 19.82 -6.38
CA SER A 177 -11.99 18.97 -7.46
C SER A 177 -11.04 18.95 -8.65
N PHE A 178 -10.67 17.75 -9.11
CA PHE A 178 -9.87 17.52 -10.32
C PHE A 178 -10.71 17.32 -11.58
N ASN A 179 -12.01 17.63 -11.56
CA ASN A 179 -12.91 17.42 -12.70
C ASN A 179 -12.42 18.03 -14.02
N GLY A 180 -11.87 19.25 -13.97
CA GLY A 180 -11.31 19.91 -15.16
C GLY A 180 -10.11 19.17 -15.72
N PHE A 181 -9.20 18.72 -14.83
CA PHE A 181 -8.03 17.94 -15.19
C PHE A 181 -8.42 16.61 -15.86
N PHE A 182 -9.28 15.81 -15.21
CA PHE A 182 -9.68 14.51 -15.76
C PHE A 182 -10.50 14.64 -17.04
N ARG A 183 -11.34 15.66 -17.18
CA ARG A 183 -12.04 15.93 -18.44
C ARG A 183 -11.08 16.20 -19.59
N ASN A 184 -10.04 17.00 -19.37
CA ASN A 184 -9.03 17.29 -20.38
C ASN A 184 -8.16 16.07 -20.69
N TYR A 185 -7.78 15.31 -19.66
CA TYR A 185 -7.06 14.05 -19.80
C TYR A 185 -7.87 13.05 -20.65
N LEU A 186 -9.14 12.84 -20.30
CA LEU A 186 -10.08 11.98 -21.02
C LEU A 186 -10.21 12.38 -22.49
N LYS A 187 -10.41 13.67 -22.78
CA LYS A 187 -10.47 14.18 -24.15
C LYS A 187 -9.20 13.87 -24.95
N LYS A 188 -8.03 13.95 -24.31
CA LYS A 188 -6.72 13.73 -24.96
C LYS A 188 -6.37 12.25 -25.11
N LYS A 189 -6.78 11.40 -24.18
CA LYS A 189 -6.31 10.00 -24.08
C LYS A 189 -7.37 8.94 -24.37
N GLY A 190 -8.65 9.31 -24.33
CA GLY A 190 -9.78 8.41 -24.57
C GLY A 190 -9.97 7.31 -23.52
N LYS A 191 -9.27 7.37 -22.38
CA LYS A 191 -9.33 6.36 -21.32
C LYS A 191 -9.56 7.00 -19.94
N PRO A 192 -10.56 6.54 -19.17
CA PRO A 192 -10.74 6.98 -17.80
C PRO A 192 -9.61 6.44 -16.91
N LEU A 193 -9.25 7.25 -15.92
CA LEU A 193 -8.55 6.81 -14.71
C LEU A 193 -9.64 6.57 -13.66
N GLU A 194 -9.48 5.62 -12.74
CA GLU A 194 -10.48 5.32 -11.70
C GLU A 194 -10.40 6.32 -10.51
N ASN A 195 -11.41 6.33 -9.61
CA ASN A 195 -11.63 7.28 -8.47
C ASN A 195 -12.64 8.44 -8.68
N TYR A 196 -13.89 8.11 -9.03
CA TYR A 196 -15.00 9.05 -9.16
C TYR A 196 -15.94 8.98 -7.94
N ILE A 197 -16.11 10.07 -7.18
CA ILE A 197 -16.99 10.14 -5.99
C ILE A 197 -17.95 11.33 -6.13
N ASN A 198 -19.26 11.11 -6.02
CA ASN A 198 -20.30 12.16 -6.12
C ASN A 198 -20.14 13.08 -7.34
N ASN A 199 -19.88 12.51 -8.51
CA ASN A 199 -19.59 13.23 -9.75
C ASN A 199 -18.31 14.10 -9.73
N ASN A 200 -17.43 13.88 -8.76
CA ASN A 200 -16.17 14.58 -8.62
C ASN A 200 -14.98 13.60 -8.66
N TRP A 201 -13.99 13.97 -9.45
CA TRP A 201 -12.65 13.39 -9.37
C TRP A 201 -11.91 14.07 -8.23
N LEU A 202 -11.61 13.34 -7.16
CA LEU A 202 -11.05 13.89 -5.92
C LEU A 202 -9.58 13.56 -5.69
N ALA A 203 -9.04 12.60 -6.45
CA ALA A 203 -7.66 12.19 -6.34
C ALA A 203 -7.15 11.59 -7.65
N VAL A 204 -5.83 11.54 -7.79
CA VAL A 204 -5.15 10.79 -8.85
C VAL A 204 -4.69 9.45 -8.25
N PRO A 205 -5.11 8.28 -8.79
CA PRO A 205 -4.57 7.01 -8.36
C PRO A 205 -3.04 7.00 -8.50
N PHE A 206 -2.35 6.69 -7.41
CA PHE A 206 -0.88 6.72 -7.38
C PHE A 206 -0.28 5.33 -7.23
N VAL A 207 -0.68 4.59 -6.20
CA VAL A 207 -0.26 3.21 -5.93
C VAL A 207 -1.50 2.37 -5.70
N THR A 208 -1.48 1.14 -6.20
CA THR A 208 -2.50 0.14 -5.89
C THR A 208 -1.90 -0.96 -5.01
N ASP A 209 -2.70 -1.42 -4.05
CA ASP A 209 -2.35 -2.47 -3.11
C ASP A 209 -2.89 -3.80 -3.65
N ILE A 210 -2.03 -4.61 -4.28
CA ILE A 210 -2.44 -5.87 -4.92
C ILE A 210 -2.46 -6.98 -3.88
N ARG A 211 -3.62 -7.61 -3.75
CA ARG A 211 -3.86 -8.72 -2.83
C ARG A 211 -3.64 -10.05 -3.51
N VAL A 212 -2.90 -10.92 -2.84
CA VAL A 212 -2.50 -12.23 -3.35
C VAL A 212 -2.71 -13.31 -2.31
N PHE A 213 -2.86 -14.52 -2.81
CA PHE A 213 -2.78 -15.72 -2.00
C PHE A 213 -1.40 -16.34 -2.14
N LYS A 214 -0.66 -16.36 -1.04
CA LYS A 214 0.59 -17.13 -0.95
C LYS A 214 0.28 -18.52 -0.41
N PHE A 215 1.00 -19.54 -0.86
CA PHE A 215 0.90 -20.88 -0.29
C PHE A 215 2.25 -21.60 -0.29
N ASN A 216 2.41 -22.52 0.67
CA ASN A 216 3.61 -23.32 0.82
C ASN A 216 3.50 -24.62 -0.01
N ILE A 217 4.28 -24.69 -1.09
CA ILE A 217 4.30 -25.87 -1.99
C ILE A 217 4.72 -27.13 -1.24
N THR A 218 5.69 -27.04 -0.34
CA THR A 218 6.21 -28.18 0.42
C THR A 218 5.14 -28.79 1.30
N THR A 219 4.37 -27.97 2.02
CA THR A 219 3.25 -28.45 2.84
C THR A 219 2.15 -29.06 1.98
N PHE A 220 1.81 -28.43 0.86
CA PHE A 220 0.82 -28.97 -0.07
C PHE A 220 1.24 -30.36 -0.58
N ASN A 221 2.49 -30.53 -1.02
CA ASN A 221 2.98 -31.82 -1.50
C ASN A 221 3.02 -32.86 -0.39
N TYR A 222 3.52 -32.50 0.79
CA TYR A 222 3.54 -33.37 1.94
C TYR A 222 2.14 -33.90 2.29
N CYS A 223 1.13 -33.04 2.34
CA CYS A 223 -0.23 -33.47 2.65
C CYS A 223 -0.86 -34.30 1.53
N ARG A 224 -0.55 -34.02 0.25
CA ARG A 224 -0.95 -34.89 -0.86
C ARG A 224 -0.34 -36.29 -0.77
N GLU A 225 0.94 -36.38 -0.39
CA GLU A 225 1.62 -37.65 -0.16
C GLU A 225 1.03 -38.43 1.03
N LYS A 226 0.44 -37.72 2.01
CA LYS A 226 -0.34 -38.30 3.11
C LYS A 226 -1.77 -38.71 2.72
N GLY A 227 -2.20 -38.44 1.50
CA GLY A 227 -3.51 -38.84 0.98
C GLY A 227 -4.59 -37.76 1.02
N TYR A 228 -4.27 -36.52 1.39
CA TYR A 228 -5.22 -35.41 1.35
C TYR A 228 -5.43 -34.91 -0.09
N ASP A 229 -6.67 -34.57 -0.44
CA ASP A 229 -7.07 -34.12 -1.78
C ASP A 229 -6.80 -32.63 -2.03
N LEU A 230 -5.53 -32.24 -1.89
CA LEU A 230 -5.08 -30.88 -2.16
C LEU A 230 -4.68 -30.72 -3.63
N HIS A 231 -5.07 -29.59 -4.23
CA HIS A 231 -4.70 -29.21 -5.59
C HIS A 231 -4.12 -27.80 -5.61
N TYR A 232 -3.28 -27.51 -6.60
CA TYR A 232 -2.79 -26.16 -6.86
C TYR A 232 -3.88 -25.26 -7.47
N PRO A 233 -3.75 -23.92 -7.36
CA PRO A 233 -4.78 -22.99 -7.84
C PRO A 233 -5.03 -23.14 -9.35
N PRO A 234 -6.20 -22.66 -9.85
CA PRO A 234 -7.14 -21.73 -9.21
C PRO A 234 -8.08 -22.36 -8.16
N TRP A 235 -8.45 -21.59 -7.14
CA TRP A 235 -9.37 -22.03 -6.08
C TRP A 235 -10.55 -21.06 -5.92
N THR A 236 -11.65 -21.55 -5.35
CA THR A 236 -12.69 -20.70 -4.77
C THR A 236 -12.40 -20.48 -3.28
N TRP A 237 -13.12 -19.57 -2.63
CA TRP A 237 -12.98 -19.37 -1.18
C TRP A 237 -13.38 -20.61 -0.38
N GLU A 238 -14.42 -21.32 -0.81
CA GLU A 238 -14.82 -22.59 -0.21
C GLU A 238 -13.66 -23.60 -0.24
N LYS A 239 -12.94 -23.68 -1.37
CA LYS A 239 -11.76 -24.55 -1.49
C LYS A 239 -10.58 -24.08 -0.65
N VAL A 240 -10.33 -22.76 -0.56
CA VAL A 240 -9.32 -22.23 0.36
C VAL A 240 -9.61 -22.63 1.80
N PHE A 241 -10.87 -22.58 2.22
CA PHE A 241 -11.27 -22.93 3.58
C PHE A 241 -11.22 -24.43 3.85
N GLU A 242 -11.66 -25.25 2.90
CA GLU A 242 -11.48 -26.71 2.94
C GLU A 242 -10.00 -27.10 3.04
N TYR A 243 -9.13 -26.46 2.25
CA TYR A 243 -7.70 -26.73 2.27
C TYR A 243 -7.02 -26.26 3.55
N ALA A 244 -7.52 -25.19 4.17
CA ALA A 244 -7.05 -24.77 5.49
C ALA A 244 -7.28 -25.86 6.54
N GLU A 245 -8.49 -26.45 6.55
CA GLU A 245 -8.86 -27.57 7.41
C GLU A 245 -7.99 -28.81 7.15
N MET A 246 -7.89 -29.26 5.89
CA MET A 246 -7.05 -30.41 5.50
C MET A 246 -5.59 -30.24 5.88
N ILE A 247 -5.02 -29.05 5.68
CA ILE A 247 -3.63 -28.77 6.04
C ILE A 247 -3.48 -28.80 7.56
N THR A 248 -4.44 -28.26 8.31
CA THR A 248 -4.41 -28.32 9.78
C THR A 248 -4.47 -29.75 10.30
N GLU A 249 -5.34 -30.59 9.75
CA GLU A 249 -5.41 -32.01 10.12
C GLU A 249 -4.13 -32.77 9.75
N CYS A 250 -3.56 -32.45 8.59
CA CYS A 250 -2.32 -33.05 8.11
C CYS A 250 -1.08 -32.68 8.94
N THR A 251 -0.95 -31.42 9.37
CA THR A 251 0.27 -30.90 10.01
C THR A 251 0.13 -30.60 11.50
N ASN A 252 -1.09 -30.59 12.04
CA ASN A 252 -1.43 -30.10 13.38
C ASN A 252 -1.05 -28.62 13.62
N ILE A 253 -0.92 -27.84 12.54
CA ILE A 253 -0.62 -26.40 12.58
C ILE A 253 -1.69 -25.67 11.73
N PRO A 254 -2.15 -24.47 12.12
CA PRO A 254 -3.13 -23.72 11.33
C PRO A 254 -2.76 -23.65 9.85
N GLY A 255 -3.71 -24.02 8.98
CA GLY A 255 -3.53 -24.11 7.54
C GLY A 255 -3.72 -22.77 6.84
N PHE A 256 -4.27 -21.78 7.55
CA PHE A 256 -4.52 -20.45 7.02
C PHE A 256 -3.98 -19.34 7.93
N LYS A 257 -3.42 -18.30 7.31
CA LYS A 257 -2.90 -17.11 7.98
C LYS A 257 -3.45 -15.84 7.35
N ILE A 258 -3.83 -14.87 8.19
CA ILE A 258 -4.18 -13.51 7.79
C ILE A 258 -3.04 -12.57 8.25
N LEU A 259 -2.89 -11.43 7.58
CA LEU A 259 -1.93 -10.41 7.98
C LEU A 259 -2.34 -9.80 9.33
N GLU A 260 -1.39 -9.77 10.26
CA GLU A 260 -1.60 -9.50 11.70
C GLU A 260 -1.80 -8.01 12.00
N ASN A 261 -2.87 -7.41 11.46
CA ASN A 261 -3.15 -5.98 11.54
C ASN A 261 -4.65 -5.73 11.33
N ALA A 262 -5.25 -4.85 12.12
CA ALA A 262 -6.71 -4.64 12.15
C ALA A 262 -7.26 -4.13 10.81
N GLY A 263 -6.49 -3.29 10.13
CA GLY A 263 -6.80 -2.84 8.78
C GLY A 263 -6.69 -3.96 7.75
N GLU A 264 -5.79 -4.92 7.94
CA GLU A 264 -5.64 -6.08 7.06
C GLU A 264 -6.75 -7.11 7.28
N ASP A 265 -7.18 -7.32 8.52
CA ASP A 265 -8.35 -8.14 8.86
C ASP A 265 -9.62 -7.60 8.18
N PHE A 266 -9.82 -6.28 8.21
CA PHE A 266 -10.94 -5.65 7.53
C PHE A 266 -10.84 -5.76 6.00
N LYS A 267 -9.63 -5.64 5.43
CA LYS A 267 -9.41 -5.84 3.97
C LYS A 267 -9.68 -7.29 3.56
N PHE A 268 -9.26 -8.26 4.37
CA PHE A 268 -9.59 -9.67 4.16
C PHE A 268 -11.11 -9.87 4.21
N PHE A 269 -11.76 -9.42 5.28
CA PHE A 269 -13.20 -9.58 5.46
C PHE A 269 -14.02 -8.91 4.35
N SER A 270 -13.64 -7.70 3.93
CA SER A 270 -14.28 -7.00 2.82
C SER A 270 -14.11 -7.73 1.49
N THR A 271 -12.94 -8.31 1.25
CA THR A 271 -12.68 -9.14 0.06
C THR A 271 -13.55 -10.40 0.04
N ILE A 272 -13.68 -11.09 1.18
CA ILE A 272 -14.61 -12.22 1.31
C ILE A 272 -16.02 -11.78 0.97
N CYS A 273 -16.49 -10.69 1.57
CA CYS A 273 -17.84 -10.18 1.34
C CYS A 273 -18.07 -9.90 -0.15
N GLN A 274 -17.16 -9.18 -0.81
CA GLN A 274 -17.26 -8.87 -2.23
C GLN A 274 -17.30 -10.15 -3.09
N SER A 275 -16.40 -11.10 -2.84
CA SER A 275 -16.36 -12.37 -3.60
C SER A 275 -17.63 -13.22 -3.44
N LEU A 276 -18.31 -13.12 -2.29
CA LEU A 276 -19.56 -13.82 -2.01
C LEU A 276 -20.82 -13.02 -2.42
N ASN A 277 -20.63 -11.90 -3.10
CA ASN A 277 -21.67 -10.92 -3.46
C ASN A 277 -22.47 -10.42 -2.24
N ILE A 278 -21.77 -10.17 -1.14
CA ILE A 278 -22.32 -9.62 0.10
C ILE A 278 -22.00 -8.11 0.15
N PRO A 279 -22.99 -7.22 0.05
CA PRO A 279 -22.74 -5.79 0.22
C PRO A 279 -22.40 -5.48 1.68
N LEU A 280 -21.28 -4.78 1.92
CA LEU A 280 -20.95 -4.25 3.26
C LEU A 280 -21.88 -3.11 3.66
N PHE A 281 -22.21 -2.26 2.69
CA PHE A 281 -23.12 -1.13 2.82
C PHE A 281 -24.23 -1.25 1.78
N MET A 282 -25.46 -0.93 2.19
CA MET A 282 -26.59 -0.79 1.28
C MET A 282 -27.15 0.62 1.43
N GLU A 283 -27.71 1.16 0.36
CA GLU A 283 -28.39 2.45 0.39
C GLU A 283 -29.88 2.21 0.17
N GLU A 284 -30.69 2.57 1.16
CA GLU A 284 -32.15 2.52 1.06
C GLU A 284 -32.69 3.90 1.42
N SER A 285 -33.36 4.55 0.45
CA SER A 285 -33.94 5.89 0.64
C SER A 285 -32.92 6.95 1.08
N ASN A 286 -31.73 6.97 0.47
CA ASN A 286 -30.59 7.84 0.83
C ASN A 286 -30.03 7.61 2.25
N ILE A 287 -30.41 6.52 2.92
CA ILE A 287 -29.87 6.13 4.22
C ILE A 287 -28.92 4.94 3.99
N LYS A 288 -27.63 5.15 4.30
CA LYS A 288 -26.64 4.08 4.31
C LYS A 288 -26.92 3.15 5.50
N LYS A 289 -27.15 1.87 5.21
CA LYS A 289 -27.39 0.81 6.19
C LYS A 289 -26.31 -0.26 6.11
N CYS A 290 -26.12 -0.98 7.22
CA CYS A 290 -25.27 -2.17 7.27
C CYS A 290 -25.84 -3.27 6.37
N GLY A 291 -25.11 -3.66 5.34
CA GLY A 291 -25.55 -4.66 4.37
C GLY A 291 -25.52 -6.09 4.90
N LEU A 292 -24.76 -6.35 5.97
CA LEU A 292 -24.52 -7.69 6.54
C LEU A 292 -25.72 -8.31 7.28
N ARG A 293 -26.82 -7.57 7.48
CA ARG A 293 -27.92 -8.00 8.38
C ARG A 293 -28.85 -9.05 7.78
N LYS A 294 -28.75 -9.39 6.49
CA LYS A 294 -29.60 -10.42 5.88
C LYS A 294 -29.17 -11.81 6.34
N LYS A 295 -30.15 -12.65 6.70
CA LYS A 295 -29.92 -14.04 7.15
C LYS A 295 -29.09 -14.85 6.14
N GLU A 296 -29.29 -14.65 4.84
CA GLU A 296 -28.52 -15.35 3.81
C GLU A 296 -27.02 -15.00 3.85
N TYR A 297 -26.68 -13.74 4.13
CA TYR A 297 -25.29 -13.28 4.16
C TYR A 297 -24.60 -13.78 5.43
N ILE A 298 -25.31 -13.79 6.56
CA ILE A 298 -24.83 -14.40 7.80
C ILE A 298 -24.50 -15.86 7.54
N LYS A 299 -25.41 -16.61 6.90
CA LYS A 299 -25.18 -18.03 6.55
C LYS A 299 -23.96 -18.22 5.65
N LYS A 300 -23.76 -17.36 4.64
CA LYS A 300 -22.54 -17.40 3.79
C LYS A 300 -21.26 -17.15 4.60
N LEU A 301 -21.31 -16.32 5.63
CA LEU A 301 -20.17 -15.98 6.48
C LEU A 301 -19.93 -16.97 7.64
N GLU A 302 -20.84 -17.90 7.89
CA GLU A 302 -20.68 -18.93 8.95
C GLU A 302 -19.42 -19.78 8.77
N ILE A 303 -18.91 -19.90 7.53
CA ILE A 303 -17.64 -20.60 7.27
C ILE A 303 -16.46 -19.96 8.01
N LEU A 304 -16.42 -18.63 8.12
CA LEU A 304 -15.37 -17.92 8.85
C LEU A 304 -15.43 -18.25 10.35
N LYS A 305 -16.65 -18.37 10.90
CA LYS A 305 -16.85 -18.79 12.30
C LYS A 305 -16.28 -20.20 12.51
N LYS A 306 -16.62 -21.16 11.64
CA LYS A 306 -16.11 -22.54 11.72
C LYS A 306 -14.58 -22.57 11.73
N LEU A 307 -13.93 -21.84 10.83
CA LEU A 307 -12.47 -21.84 10.70
C LEU A 307 -11.77 -21.27 11.94
N VAL A 308 -12.34 -20.22 12.54
CA VAL A 308 -11.80 -19.62 13.76
C VAL A 308 -12.02 -20.53 14.97
N GLU A 309 -13.23 -21.07 15.14
CA GLU A 309 -13.57 -21.94 16.28
C GLU A 309 -12.78 -23.27 16.27
N ASN A 310 -12.45 -23.78 15.08
CA ASN A 310 -11.65 -25.01 14.92
C ASN A 310 -10.15 -24.75 14.79
N HIS A 311 -9.68 -23.52 15.02
CA HIS A 311 -8.25 -23.16 14.95
C HIS A 311 -7.56 -23.45 13.60
N HIS A 312 -8.30 -23.41 12.49
CA HIS A 312 -7.74 -23.53 11.13
C HIS A 312 -7.08 -22.23 10.66
N ILE A 313 -7.44 -21.11 11.28
CA ILE A 313 -6.78 -19.81 11.11
C ILE A 313 -5.85 -19.58 12.30
N GLU A 314 -4.61 -19.19 12.03
CA GLU A 314 -3.66 -18.80 13.05
C GLU A 314 -4.21 -17.62 13.87
N SER A 315 -4.23 -17.73 15.20
CA SER A 315 -4.67 -16.63 16.08
C SER A 315 -3.49 -15.70 16.35
N TRP A 316 -3.72 -14.40 16.19
CA TRP A 316 -2.73 -13.34 16.47
C TRP A 316 -3.12 -12.44 17.64
N PHE A 317 -4.25 -12.71 18.31
CA PHE A 317 -4.72 -11.94 19.45
C PHE A 317 -4.16 -12.46 20.77
N VAL A 318 -4.09 -11.58 21.77
CA VAL A 318 -3.83 -11.98 23.16
C VAL A 318 -5.08 -12.69 23.71
N GLU A 319 -5.00 -14.01 23.86
CA GLU A 319 -6.13 -14.87 24.28
C GLU A 319 -6.78 -14.42 25.59
N LYS A 320 -5.96 -13.94 26.54
CA LYS A 320 -6.45 -13.40 27.81
C LYS A 320 -7.42 -12.24 27.61
N GLU A 321 -7.12 -11.31 26.71
CA GLU A 321 -7.99 -10.15 26.46
C GLU A 321 -9.33 -10.57 25.83
N ILE A 322 -9.29 -11.57 24.94
CA ILE A 322 -10.51 -12.15 24.37
C ILE A 322 -11.36 -12.81 25.46
N ASN A 323 -10.75 -13.61 26.34
CA ASN A 323 -11.46 -14.30 27.41
C ASN A 323 -12.04 -13.32 28.43
N ASP A 324 -11.28 -12.28 28.79
CA ASP A 324 -11.75 -11.19 29.63
C ASP A 324 -12.94 -10.46 28.98
N TRP A 325 -12.91 -10.23 27.67
CA TRP A 325 -14.02 -9.61 26.94
C TRP A 325 -15.27 -10.51 26.89
N LYS A 326 -15.12 -11.81 26.64
CA LYS A 326 -16.24 -12.78 26.64
C LYS A 326 -17.02 -12.80 27.96
N SER A 327 -16.37 -12.43 29.07
CA SER A 327 -17.00 -12.33 30.39
C SER A 327 -17.74 -11.00 30.63
N LYS A 328 -17.59 -10.00 29.76
CA LYS A 328 -18.19 -8.67 29.88
C LYS A 328 -19.48 -8.54 29.05
N PRO A 329 -20.39 -7.62 29.41
CA PRO A 329 -21.54 -7.29 28.58
C PRO A 329 -21.12 -6.83 27.18
N TYR A 330 -21.96 -7.10 26.19
CA TYR A 330 -21.73 -6.62 24.83
C TYR A 330 -21.66 -5.07 24.79
N PRO A 331 -20.69 -4.48 24.10
CA PRO A 331 -20.50 -3.03 24.07
C PRO A 331 -21.75 -2.32 23.53
N GLN A 332 -22.18 -1.26 24.22
CA GLN A 332 -23.37 -0.49 23.84
C GLN A 332 -23.09 0.62 22.81
N SER A 333 -21.82 0.93 22.57
CA SER A 333 -21.38 1.93 21.59
C SER A 333 -20.01 1.58 21.00
N VAL A 334 -19.61 2.30 19.95
CA VAL A 334 -18.31 2.09 19.28
C VAL A 334 -17.15 2.50 20.20
N GLU A 335 -17.34 3.52 21.04
CA GLU A 335 -16.32 4.06 21.94
C GLU A 335 -15.95 3.08 23.05
N VAL A 336 -16.84 2.14 23.40
CA VAL A 336 -16.61 1.10 24.40
C VAL A 336 -16.28 -0.26 23.80
N GLN A 337 -16.15 -0.33 22.46
CA GLN A 337 -15.77 -1.57 21.78
C GLN A 337 -14.30 -1.90 22.10
N PRO A 338 -13.97 -3.13 22.55
CA PRO A 338 -12.61 -3.47 22.92
C PRO A 338 -11.69 -3.40 21.69
N ALA A 339 -10.49 -2.86 21.90
CA ALA A 339 -9.36 -3.03 21.00
C ALA A 339 -8.48 -4.15 21.56
N PHE A 340 -8.32 -5.23 20.80
CA PHE A 340 -7.46 -6.34 21.20
C PHE A 340 -6.02 -6.10 20.73
N SER A 341 -5.07 -6.33 21.61
CA SER A 341 -3.64 -6.29 21.35
C SER A 341 -3.21 -7.50 20.52
N TYR A 342 -2.22 -7.27 19.65
CA TYR A 342 -1.54 -8.34 18.93
C TYR A 342 -0.54 -9.04 19.85
N ASN A 343 -0.46 -10.36 19.72
CA ASN A 343 0.59 -11.12 20.37
C ASN A 343 1.91 -10.97 19.58
N ASN A 344 2.72 -9.99 20.00
CA ASN A 344 4.01 -9.67 19.38
C ASN A 344 5.02 -10.84 19.37
N GLU A 345 4.85 -11.86 20.21
CA GLU A 345 5.72 -13.04 20.19
C GLU A 345 5.35 -13.99 19.06
N ILE A 346 4.05 -14.13 18.76
CA ILE A 346 3.57 -14.88 17.60
C ILE A 346 4.04 -14.16 16.34
N THR A 347 3.82 -12.86 16.24
CA THR A 347 4.20 -12.07 15.04
C THR A 347 5.71 -12.10 14.75
N LYS A 348 6.57 -12.17 15.78
CA LYS A 348 8.04 -12.23 15.63
C LYS A 348 8.58 -13.63 15.33
N LYS A 349 7.86 -14.71 15.65
CA LYS A 349 8.33 -16.10 15.47
C LYS A 349 8.17 -16.62 14.03
N LEU A 350 7.61 -15.84 13.11
CA LEU A 350 7.26 -16.31 11.78
C LEU A 350 8.22 -15.88 10.68
N PRO A 351 8.89 -16.87 10.05
CA PRO A 351 9.10 -16.79 8.62
C PRO A 351 8.44 -17.93 7.83
N LEU A 352 7.90 -18.96 8.49
CA LEU A 352 7.42 -20.16 7.79
C LEU A 352 5.89 -20.18 7.70
N LEU A 353 5.38 -19.83 6.53
CA LEU A 353 3.99 -20.09 6.15
C LEU A 353 3.75 -21.61 6.16
N ASN A 354 2.88 -22.11 7.05
CA ASN A 354 2.52 -23.54 7.07
C ASN A 354 1.68 -23.90 5.84
N GLY A 355 0.52 -23.27 5.65
CA GLY A 355 -0.38 -23.55 4.53
C GLY A 355 -0.49 -22.38 3.56
N MET A 356 -1.54 -21.58 3.73
CA MET A 356 -1.93 -20.48 2.84
C MET A 356 -2.00 -19.16 3.62
N LYS A 357 -1.75 -18.04 2.93
CA LYS A 357 -1.79 -16.70 3.51
C LYS A 357 -2.47 -15.73 2.56
N TYR A 358 -3.42 -14.96 3.08
CA TYR A 358 -3.89 -13.75 2.41
C TYR A 358 -2.89 -12.62 2.65
N ASP A 359 -2.29 -12.10 1.58
CA ASP A 359 -1.14 -11.20 1.69
C ASP A 359 -1.20 -10.05 0.66
N ASN A 360 -0.30 -9.08 0.82
CA ASN A 360 0.05 -8.10 -0.20
C ASN A 360 1.15 -8.67 -1.10
N LEU A 361 1.07 -8.44 -2.42
CA LEU A 361 2.12 -8.80 -3.37
C LEU A 361 3.50 -8.27 -2.98
N HIS A 362 3.54 -7.09 -2.34
CA HIS A 362 4.78 -6.39 -2.00
C HIS A 362 5.35 -6.74 -0.62
N SER A 363 4.71 -7.61 0.16
CA SER A 363 5.30 -8.08 1.41
C SER A 363 6.47 -9.02 1.11
N VAL A 364 7.68 -8.57 1.46
CA VAL A 364 8.92 -9.33 1.29
C VAL A 364 9.01 -10.37 2.40
N ASP A 365 8.80 -11.64 2.08
CA ASP A 365 9.13 -12.75 2.98
C ASP A 365 10.59 -13.15 2.71
N PHE A 366 11.48 -12.94 3.68
CA PHE A 366 12.93 -13.15 3.52
C PHE A 366 13.38 -14.62 3.38
N ASN A 367 12.46 -15.60 3.47
CA ASN A 367 12.74 -17.04 3.36
C ASN A 367 11.85 -17.71 2.29
N SER A 368 12.02 -17.33 1.02
CA SER A 368 11.02 -17.54 -0.04
C SER A 368 11.24 -18.75 -0.97
N GLU A 369 12.22 -19.64 -0.72
CA GLU A 369 12.55 -20.71 -1.69
C GLU A 369 11.40 -21.69 -2.00
N ASN A 370 10.37 -21.77 -1.15
CA ASN A 370 9.24 -22.70 -1.30
C ASN A 370 7.85 -22.03 -1.41
N LEU A 371 7.79 -20.71 -1.59
CA LEU A 371 6.52 -19.97 -1.69
C LEU A 371 6.06 -19.84 -3.15
N ALA A 372 4.80 -20.17 -3.40
CA ALA A 372 4.12 -19.85 -4.65
C ALA A 372 2.99 -18.85 -4.44
N TYR A 373 2.62 -18.18 -5.53
CA TYR A 373 1.68 -17.07 -5.54
C TYR A 373 0.53 -17.39 -6.48
N SER A 374 -0.69 -17.08 -6.03
CA SER A 374 -1.89 -16.99 -6.86
C SER A 374 -2.42 -15.57 -6.80
N VAL A 375 -2.57 -14.94 -7.95
CA VAL A 375 -3.22 -13.63 -8.08
C VAL A 375 -4.69 -13.85 -8.36
N TYR A 376 -5.55 -13.31 -7.51
CA TYR A 376 -6.98 -13.24 -7.79
C TYR A 376 -7.28 -11.85 -8.33
N ASN A 377 -7.80 -11.77 -9.55
CA ASN A 377 -8.47 -10.56 -10.00
C ASN A 377 -9.82 -10.52 -9.25
N ILE A 378 -9.93 -9.61 -8.29
CA ILE A 378 -11.19 -9.27 -7.62
C ILE A 378 -11.97 -8.32 -8.52
#